data_AF-A0A2W5VM96-F1
#
_entry.id   AF-A0A2W5VM96-F1
#
_cell.length_a   1.000
_cell.length_b   1.000
_cell.length_c   1.000
_cell.angle_alpha   90.00
_cell.angle_beta   90.00
_cell.angle_gamma   90.00
#
_symmetry.space_group_name_H-M   'P 1'
#
loop_
_entity.id
_entity.type
_entity.pdbx_description
1 polymer ?
#
loop_
_entity_poly.entity_id
_entity_poly.type
_entity_poly.pdbx_seq_one_letter_code
_entity_poly.pdbx_strand_id
1 'polypeptide(L)' 'MVAMTVQPQLRKKPGPPATGKGTPVQVRLQPNILADVDAWIDQQPDPKPSRPEAVRRLATEGLISWGVRDPAKNA' A
#
# COMPACT_ATOMS: atom_id res chain seq x y z
N MET A 1 3.46 -40.41 36.03
CA MET A 1 3.15 -40.40 34.58
C MET A 1 2.06 -39.37 34.36
N VAL A 2 2.36 -38.26 33.68
CA VAL A 2 1.35 -37.28 33.23
C VAL A 2 1.41 -37.27 31.71
N ALA A 3 0.31 -37.62 31.06
CA ALA A 3 0.20 -37.63 29.60
C ALA A 3 0.11 -36.19 29.08
N MET A 4 1.03 -35.82 28.19
CA MET A 4 1.06 -34.51 27.57
C MET A 4 0.07 -34.50 26.39
N THR A 5 -1.09 -33.90 26.59
CA THR A 5 -2.11 -33.76 25.53
C THR A 5 -1.66 -32.69 24.53
N VAL A 6 -1.24 -33.12 23.34
CA VAL A 6 -1.00 -32.21 22.21
C VAL A 6 -2.35 -31.67 21.73
N GLN A 7 -2.58 -30.38 21.96
CA GLN A 7 -3.75 -29.69 21.42
C GLN A 7 -3.59 -29.56 19.90
N PRO A 8 -4.61 -29.93 19.10
CA PRO A 8 -4.55 -29.80 17.65
C PRO A 8 -4.56 -28.31 17.27
N GLN A 9 -3.53 -27.88 16.54
CA GLN A 9 -3.41 -26.53 16.03
C GLN A 9 -4.46 -26.34 14.94
N LEU A 10 -5.53 -25.59 15.22
CA LEU A 10 -6.59 -25.32 14.25
C LEU A 10 -5.99 -24.53 13.06
N ARG A 11 -5.86 -25.17 11.89
CA ARG A 11 -5.36 -24.51 10.68
C ARG A 11 -6.37 -23.42 10.28
N LYS A 12 -5.95 -22.15 10.35
CA LYS A 12 -6.79 -21.00 9.96
C LYS A 12 -7.20 -21.17 8.50
N LYS A 13 -8.50 -21.05 8.23
CA LYS A 13 -9.03 -21.04 6.86
C LYS A 13 -8.36 -19.90 6.08
N PRO A 14 -7.91 -20.15 4.82
CA PRO A 14 -7.39 -19.08 3.97
C PRO A 14 -8.40 -17.94 3.94
N GLY A 15 -7.91 -16.71 4.11
CA GLY A 15 -8.74 -15.52 3.96
C GLY A 15 -9.38 -15.44 2.57
N PRO A 16 -10.35 -14.53 2.38
CA PRO A 16 -10.92 -14.29 1.05
C PRO A 16 -9.81 -14.01 0.02
N PRO A 17 -10.04 -14.39 -1.26
CA PRO A 17 -9.06 -14.17 -2.32
C PRO A 17 -8.69 -12.69 -2.39
N ALA A 18 -7.41 -12.39 -2.67
CA ALA A 18 -6.91 -11.03 -2.74
C ALA A 18 -7.60 -10.28 -3.90
N THR A 19 -8.66 -9.54 -3.58
CA THR A 19 -9.43 -8.70 -4.52
C THR A 19 -8.74 -7.39 -4.85
N GLY A 20 -7.56 -7.13 -4.26
CA GLY A 20 -6.76 -5.95 -4.52
C GLY A 20 -6.09 -6.02 -5.88
N LYS A 21 -6.49 -5.14 -6.81
CA LYS A 21 -5.75 -4.93 -8.06
C LYS A 21 -4.31 -4.48 -7.75
N GLY A 22 -3.32 -5.16 -8.33
CA GLY A 22 -1.89 -4.85 -8.20
C GLY A 22 -1.16 -5.64 -7.11
N THR A 23 0.17 -5.61 -7.15
CA THR A 23 1.02 -6.29 -6.17
C THR A 23 1.14 -5.43 -4.89
N PRO A 24 0.81 -5.96 -3.70
CA PRO A 24 0.93 -5.20 -2.46
C PRO A 24 2.40 -4.94 -2.13
N VAL A 25 2.77 -3.66 -2.04
CA VAL A 25 4.10 -3.22 -1.60
C VAL A 25 3.95 -2.58 -0.22
N GLN A 26 4.43 -3.26 0.83
CA GLN A 26 4.42 -2.75 2.20
C GLN A 26 5.70 -1.95 2.45
N VAL A 27 5.58 -0.62 2.54
CA VAL A 27 6.71 0.30 2.80
C VAL A 27 6.53 0.96 4.16
N ARG A 28 7.60 0.99 4.96
CA ARG A 28 7.65 1.75 6.21
C ARG A 28 8.23 3.12 5.92
N LEU A 29 7.37 4.13 5.89
CA LEU A 29 7.75 5.53 5.75
C LEU A 29 8.12 6.13 7.11
N GLN A 30 9.18 6.93 7.13
CA GLN A 30 9.57 7.68 8.33
C GLN A 30 8.55 8.82 8.61
N PRO A 31 8.46 9.33 9.84
CA PRO A 31 7.44 10.32 10.21
C PRO A 31 7.50 11.63 9.40
N ASN A 32 8.70 12.05 8.98
CA ASN A 32 8.91 13.26 8.20
C ASN A 32 8.25 13.15 6.81
N ILE A 33 8.61 12.14 6.03
CA ILE A 33 8.05 11.93 4.69
C ILE A 33 6.56 11.58 4.76
N LEU A 34 6.11 10.93 5.84
CA LEU A 34 4.69 10.67 6.06
C LEU A 34 3.91 12.00 6.22
N ALA A 35 4.44 12.94 6.98
CA ALA A 35 3.83 14.26 7.17
C ALA A 35 3.79 15.05 5.86
N ASP A 36 4.85 14.98 5.03
CA ASP A 36 4.88 15.62 3.71
C ASP A 36 3.78 15.06 2.78
N VAL A 37 3.56 13.73 2.81
CA VAL A 37 2.50 13.09 2.04
C VAL A 37 1.12 13.50 2.54
N ASP A 38 0.89 13.52 3.86
CA ASP A 38 -0.38 13.98 4.43
C ASP A 38 -0.65 15.46 4.10
N ALA A 39 0.37 16.32 4.13
CA ALA A 39 0.26 17.73 3.73
C ALA A 39 -0.04 17.89 2.23
N TRP A 40 0.53 17.03 1.38
CA TRP A 40 0.21 17.01 -0.05
C TRP A 40 -1.25 16.58 -0.31
N ILE A 41 -1.77 15.60 0.44
CA ILE A 41 -3.17 15.15 0.37
C ILE A 41 -4.12 16.29 0.73
N ASP A 42 -3.78 17.10 1.74
CA ASP A 42 -4.64 18.19 2.20
C ASP A 42 -4.85 19.28 1.14
N GLN A 43 -3.85 19.47 0.27
CA GLN A 43 -3.88 20.42 -0.84
C GLN A 43 -4.70 19.93 -2.06
N GLN A 44 -5.15 18.67 -2.07
CA GLN A 44 -5.89 18.10 -3.20
C GLN A 44 -7.37 18.46 -3.14
N PRO A 45 -8.04 18.63 -4.30
CA PRO A 45 -9.47 18.86 -4.37
C PRO A 45 -10.25 17.64 -3.87
N ASP A 46 -11.48 17.88 -3.40
CA ASP A 46 -12.38 16.81 -3.01
C ASP A 46 -12.90 15.98 -4.20
N PRO A 47 -13.02 14.64 -4.06
CA PRO A 47 -12.66 13.87 -2.88
C PRO A 47 -11.13 13.70 -2.74
N LYS A 48 -10.61 13.96 -1.53
CA LYS A 48 -9.19 13.82 -1.23
C LYS A 48 -8.71 12.38 -1.51
N PRO A 49 -7.55 12.19 -2.16
CA PRO A 49 -7.02 10.87 -2.44
C PRO A 49 -6.66 10.15 -1.13
N SER A 50 -6.85 8.84 -1.11
CA SER A 50 -6.39 8.02 0.00
C SER A 50 -4.86 7.99 0.06
N ARG A 51 -4.24 7.81 1.24
CA ARG A 51 -2.77 7.68 1.39
C ARG A 51 -2.10 6.74 0.38
N PRO A 52 -2.57 5.49 0.17
CA PRO A 52 -1.94 4.62 -0.83
C PRO A 52 -2.10 5.15 -2.26
N GLU A 53 -3.17 5.88 -2.55
CA GLU A 53 -3.38 6.52 -3.85
C GLU A 53 -2.47 7.74 -4.03
N ALA A 54 -2.32 8.58 -3.01
CA ALA A 54 -1.39 9.70 -3.00
C ALA A 54 0.04 9.24 -3.30
N VAL A 55 0.50 8.20 -2.60
CA VAL A 55 1.84 7.63 -2.85
C VAL A 55 1.96 7.10 -4.29
N ARG A 56 0.91 6.47 -4.85
CA ARG A 56 0.93 6.03 -6.26
C ARG A 56 1.04 7.20 -7.22
N ARG A 57 0.30 8.29 -7.00
CA ARG A 57 0.37 9.50 -7.82
C ARG A 57 1.76 10.13 -7.75
N LEU A 58 2.27 10.38 -6.55
CA LEU A 58 3.60 10.95 -6.31
C LEU A 58 4.71 10.10 -6.95
N ALA A 59 4.65 8.77 -6.80
CA ALA A 59 5.60 7.87 -7.45
C ALA A 59 5.48 7.90 -8.98
N THR A 60 4.26 7.98 -9.51
CA THR A 60 4.02 8.07 -10.95
C THR A 60 4.64 9.35 -11.52
N GLU A 61 4.38 10.48 -10.89
CA GLU A 61 4.94 11.78 -11.28
C GLU A 61 6.47 11.78 -11.21
N GLY A 62 7.06 11.24 -10.13
CA GLY A 62 8.51 11.11 -10.00
C GLY A 62 9.12 10.25 -11.11
N LEU A 63 8.50 9.11 -11.43
CA LEU A 63 8.96 8.22 -12.50
C LEU A 63 8.83 8.85 -13.89
N ILE A 64 7.80 9.66 -14.14
CA ILE A 64 7.66 10.44 -15.38
C ILE A 64 8.74 11.52 -15.44
N SER A 65 8.93 12.26 -14.34
CA SER A 65 9.94 13.32 -14.25
C SER A 65 11.36 12.81 -14.46
N TRP A 66 11.67 11.57 -14.06
CA TRP A 66 12.96 10.92 -14.30
C TRP A 66 13.07 10.24 -15.67
N GLY A 67 12.02 10.29 -16.50
CA GLY A 67 12.00 9.65 -17.82
C GLY A 67 11.92 8.12 -17.80
N VAL A 68 11.65 7.53 -16.63
CA VAL A 68 11.54 6.06 -16.47
C VAL A 68 10.16 5.57 -16.92
N ARG A 69 9.12 6.37 -16.69
CA ARG A 69 7.74 6.07 -17.10
C ARG A 69 7.31 6.98 -18.24
N ASP A 70 6.79 6.38 -19.30
CA ASP A 70 6.13 7.11 -20.37
C ASP A 70 4.74 7.62 -19.90
N PRO A 71 4.41 8.91 -20.08
CA PRO A 71 3.14 9.48 -19.61
C PRO A 71 1.91 8.90 -20.35
N ALA A 72 2.07 8.34 -21.55
CA ALA A 72 0.97 7.76 -22.33
C ALA A 72 0.64 6.30 -21.95
N LYS A 73 1.41 5.67 -21.05
CA LYS A 73 1.20 4.27 -20.62
C LYS A 73 0.07 4.05 -19.59
N ASN A 74 -0.77 5.05 -19.29
CA ASN A 74 -1.89 4.90 -18.36
C ASN A 74 -3.21 4.61 -19.10
N ALA A 75 -3.47 3.33 -19.40
CA ALA A 75 -4.79 2.77 -19.69
C ALA A 75 -5.04 1.54 -18.80
#